data_AF-A0A353DZV7-F1
#
_entry.id   AF-A0A353DZV7-F1
#
_cell.length_a   1.000
_cell.length_b   1.000
_cell.length_c   1.000
_cell.angle_alpha   90.00
_cell.angle_beta   90.00
_cell.angle_gamma   90.00
#
_symmetry.space_group_name_H-M   'P 1'
#
loop_
_entity.id
_entity.type
_entity.pdbx_description
1 polymer ?
#
loop_
_entity_poly.entity_id
_entity_poly.type
_entity_poly.pdbx_seq_one_letter_code
_entity_poly.pdbx_strand_id
1 'polypeptide(L)'
;MPTKQTSQWEFDGLFEGAGTAEKEPDQPCEAPPSPKVWTVEALTRQIRQLLESRFRTVRVSGEVSNLRWQSSGHCYFSLKDAGAQLSCVLFRGEKVSFRDQIAQGVRLILSGDVSVYMPRGQYQMIVRGIELDGIGSLQMAFERLKAKLQEEGLFDASRKRALCRYPETIGLVTSVSGAALRDVMHVLRRRHPGLKVLLADCRVQGQG
;
A
#
# COMPACT_ATOMS: atom_id res chain seq x y z
N MET A 1 -66.11 -51.12 -20.64
CA MET A 1 -65.33 -49.91 -20.99
C MET A 1 -64.15 -49.84 -20.03
N PRO A 2 -62.91 -49.51 -20.43
CA PRO A 2 -62.53 -48.69 -21.59
C PRO A 2 -61.57 -49.34 -22.61
N THR A 3 -61.82 -48.98 -23.87
CA THR A 3 -60.94 -48.57 -24.98
C THR A 3 -59.50 -49.10 -25.10
N LYS A 4 -59.27 -49.90 -26.15
CA LYS A 4 -58.00 -49.96 -26.92
C LYS A 4 -58.05 -48.93 -28.05
N GLN A 5 -56.88 -48.36 -28.35
CA GLN A 5 -56.43 -47.49 -29.48
C GLN A 5 -55.88 -46.17 -28.94
N THR A 6 -54.75 -45.61 -29.36
CA THR A 6 -53.74 -45.85 -30.39
C THR A 6 -52.65 -44.84 -30.09
N SER A 7 -51.37 -45.19 -30.26
CA SER A 7 -50.46 -44.44 -31.15
C SER A 7 -49.02 -44.86 -30.89
N GLN A 8 -48.40 -45.34 -31.98
CA GLN A 8 -47.11 -44.87 -32.51
C GLN A 8 -46.01 -44.75 -31.44
N TRP A 9 -44.97 -45.57 -31.43
CA TRP A 9 -44.00 -45.78 -32.51
C TRP A 9 -43.23 -47.09 -32.25
N GLU A 10 -43.03 -47.91 -33.29
CA GLU A 10 -42.07 -49.02 -33.29
C GLU A 10 -40.65 -48.45 -33.51
N PHE A 11 -39.68 -48.95 -32.75
CA PHE A 11 -38.25 -48.70 -32.94
C PHE A 11 -37.44 -50.01 -32.88
N ASP A 12 -37.97 -51.09 -33.45
CA ASP A 12 -37.17 -52.27 -33.76
C ASP A 12 -36.33 -51.97 -35.00
N GLY A 13 -35.01 -51.84 -34.82
CA GLY A 13 -34.06 -51.75 -35.92
C GLY A 13 -33.02 -50.63 -35.86
N LEU A 14 -32.93 -49.84 -34.79
CA LEU A 14 -31.89 -48.79 -34.69
C LEU A 14 -30.49 -49.30 -34.30
N PHE A 15 -30.31 -50.60 -34.03
CA PHE A 15 -29.05 -51.17 -33.57
C PHE A 15 -28.58 -52.38 -34.40
N GLU A 16 -28.60 -52.28 -35.73
CA GLU A 16 -27.87 -53.23 -36.57
C GLU A 16 -27.11 -52.48 -37.66
N GLY A 17 -25.87 -52.06 -37.35
CA GLY A 17 -24.99 -51.53 -38.38
C GLY A 17 -23.78 -50.71 -37.91
N ALA A 18 -22.82 -51.34 -37.26
CA ALA A 18 -21.37 -51.07 -37.34
C ALA A 18 -20.67 -52.02 -36.35
N GLY A 19 -19.85 -53.00 -36.74
CA GLY A 19 -18.82 -52.93 -37.77
C GLY A 19 -17.56 -52.33 -37.17
N THR A 20 -16.75 -53.18 -36.51
CA THR A 20 -15.31 -53.02 -36.21
C THR A 20 -14.78 -51.61 -35.96
N ALA A 21 -14.60 -51.25 -34.68
CA ALA A 21 -13.62 -50.27 -34.26
C ALA A 21 -12.86 -50.83 -33.05
N GLU A 22 -11.55 -50.65 -33.09
CA GLU A 22 -10.54 -51.30 -32.27
C GLU A 22 -10.75 -51.10 -30.77
N LYS A 23 -10.41 -52.14 -30.00
CA LYS A 23 -10.27 -52.09 -28.54
C LYS A 23 -9.13 -51.12 -28.19
N GLU A 24 -9.46 -49.86 -27.96
CA GLU A 24 -8.61 -48.96 -27.16
C GLU A 24 -8.59 -49.47 -25.70
N PRO A 25 -7.44 -49.49 -25.03
CA PRO A 25 -7.31 -50.10 -23.71
C PRO A 25 -8.11 -49.30 -22.68
N ASP A 26 -8.83 -50.01 -21.80
CA ASP A 26 -9.51 -49.47 -20.62
C ASP A 26 -8.64 -48.41 -19.94
N GLN A 27 -8.98 -47.14 -20.12
CA GLN A 27 -8.48 -46.07 -19.27
C GLN A 27 -9.03 -46.33 -17.87
N PRO A 28 -8.20 -46.53 -16.84
CA PRO A 28 -8.70 -46.57 -15.48
C PRO A 28 -9.35 -45.20 -15.22
N CYS A 29 -10.64 -45.17 -14.88
CA CYS A 29 -11.29 -43.99 -14.34
C CYS A 29 -10.50 -43.52 -13.11
N GLU A 30 -9.63 -42.53 -13.30
CA GLU A 30 -8.87 -41.91 -12.23
C GLU A 30 -9.86 -41.11 -11.37
N ALA A 31 -10.27 -41.69 -10.25
CA ALA A 31 -11.12 -41.02 -9.28
C ALA A 31 -10.47 -39.67 -8.89
N PRO A 32 -11.23 -38.58 -8.75
CA PRO A 32 -10.65 -37.28 -8.40
C PRO A 32 -9.84 -37.43 -7.12
N PRO A 33 -8.61 -36.89 -7.04
CA PRO A 33 -7.78 -37.06 -5.87
C PRO A 33 -8.54 -36.58 -4.64
N SER A 34 -8.80 -37.49 -3.71
CA SER A 34 -9.47 -37.17 -2.45
C SER A 34 -8.73 -36.01 -1.78
N PRO A 35 -9.44 -34.99 -1.26
CA PRO A 35 -8.79 -33.83 -0.66
C PRO A 35 -7.87 -34.29 0.46
N LYS A 36 -6.59 -33.96 0.33
CA LYS A 36 -5.56 -34.33 1.30
C LYS A 36 -5.91 -33.73 2.66
N VAL A 37 -6.16 -34.59 3.65
CA VAL A 37 -6.43 -34.18 5.04
C VAL A 37 -5.10 -33.83 5.71
N TRP A 38 -4.97 -32.60 6.20
CA TRP A 38 -3.77 -32.12 6.89
C TRP A 38 -4.02 -32.05 8.40
N THR A 39 -3.01 -32.37 9.19
CA THR A 39 -3.00 -31.99 10.61
C THR A 39 -2.73 -30.50 10.74
N VAL A 40 -3.25 -29.87 11.79
CA VAL A 40 -3.06 -28.42 12.05
C VAL A 40 -1.57 -28.05 12.07
N GLU A 41 -0.74 -28.90 12.67
CA GLU A 41 0.70 -28.72 12.72
C GLU A 41 1.35 -28.83 11.32
N ALA A 42 0.99 -29.85 10.54
CA ALA A 42 1.54 -30.04 9.20
C ALA A 42 1.17 -28.87 8.28
N LEU A 43 -0.08 -28.40 8.35
CA LEU A 43 -0.55 -27.25 7.58
C LEU A 43 0.20 -25.97 7.98
N THR A 44 0.30 -25.69 9.29
CA THR A 44 0.99 -24.49 9.79
C THR A 44 2.47 -24.49 9.42
N ARG A 45 3.12 -25.66 9.49
CA ARG A 45 4.52 -25.83 9.09
C ARG A 45 4.71 -25.55 7.60
N GLN A 46 3.81 -26.04 6.76
CA GLN A 46 3.86 -25.78 5.32
C GLN A 46 3.62 -24.29 5.01
N ILE A 47 2.66 -23.64 5.66
CA ILE A 47 2.42 -22.19 5.53
C ILE A 47 3.67 -21.40 5.93
N ARG A 48 4.31 -21.76 7.04
CA ARG A 48 5.55 -21.15 7.49
C ARG A 48 6.66 -21.27 6.44
N GLN A 49 6.87 -22.45 5.87
CA GLN A 49 7.88 -22.67 4.83
C GLN A 49 7.62 -21.85 3.55
N LEU A 50 6.36 -21.72 3.14
CA LEU A 50 5.98 -20.89 2.00
C LEU A 50 6.22 -19.40 2.27
N LEU A 51 5.91 -18.92 3.47
CA LEU A 51 6.15 -17.52 3.83
C LEU A 51 7.64 -17.21 3.95
N GLU A 52 8.40 -18.04 4.65
CA GLU A 52 9.85 -17.85 4.85
C GLU A 52 10.65 -18.01 3.55
N SER A 53 10.12 -18.72 2.55
CA SER A 53 10.74 -18.81 1.23
C SER A 53 10.39 -17.61 0.34
N ARG A 54 9.15 -17.11 0.40
CA ARG A 54 8.69 -16.03 -0.47
C ARG A 54 9.02 -14.63 0.05
N PHE A 55 8.97 -14.42 1.36
CA PHE A 55 9.08 -13.12 2.01
C PHE A 55 10.37 -13.01 2.83
N ARG A 56 11.49 -13.13 2.14
CA ARG A 56 12.82 -12.83 2.70
C ARG A 56 13.13 -11.35 2.55
N THR A 57 13.62 -10.73 3.62
CA THR A 57 14.07 -9.32 3.61
C THR A 57 13.00 -8.36 3.06
N VAL A 58 11.79 -8.42 3.61
CA VAL A 58 10.71 -7.48 3.29
C VAL A 58 10.92 -6.14 4.00
N ARG A 59 10.42 -5.07 3.38
CA ARG A 59 10.34 -3.74 3.98
C ARG A 59 8.88 -3.35 4.18
N VAL A 60 8.52 -2.93 5.38
CA VAL A 60 7.13 -2.60 5.74
C VAL A 60 7.10 -1.26 6.47
N SER A 61 6.28 -0.33 5.98
CA SER A 61 5.97 0.95 6.64
C SER A 61 4.71 0.82 7.47
N GLY A 62 4.70 1.47 8.63
CA GLY A 62 3.49 1.62 9.44
C GLY A 62 3.78 2.29 10.77
N GLU A 63 2.72 2.52 11.54
CA GLU A 63 2.80 3.17 12.83
C GLU A 63 3.02 2.13 13.94
N VAL A 64 3.91 2.42 14.87
CA VAL A 64 4.19 1.55 16.02
C VAL A 64 3.04 1.64 17.03
N SER A 65 2.51 0.47 17.40
CA SER A 65 1.49 0.29 18.44
C SER A 65 1.85 -0.86 19.38
N ASN A 66 1.27 -0.86 20.58
CA ASN A 66 1.45 -1.88 21.62
C ASN A 66 2.93 -2.22 21.88
N LEU A 67 3.79 -1.18 21.97
CA LEU A 67 5.22 -1.32 22.23
C LEU A 67 5.48 -1.88 23.64
N ARG A 68 6.25 -2.97 23.72
CA ARG A 68 6.64 -3.64 24.97
C ARG A 68 8.12 -3.98 24.98
N TRP A 69 8.82 -3.39 25.93
CA TRP A 69 10.21 -3.72 26.22
C TRP A 69 10.28 -4.80 27.29
N GLN A 70 10.98 -5.90 27.01
CA GLN A 70 11.28 -6.92 28.02
C GLN A 70 12.63 -6.68 28.69
N SER A 71 12.74 -7.10 29.95
CA SER A 71 13.99 -7.07 30.73
C SER A 71 15.12 -7.89 30.10
N SER A 72 14.78 -8.88 29.28
CA SER A 72 15.71 -9.68 28.47
C SER A 72 16.40 -8.89 27.35
N GLY A 73 15.91 -7.69 27.01
CA GLY A 73 16.38 -6.88 25.90
C GLY A 73 15.69 -7.20 24.57
N HIS A 74 14.61 -7.98 24.58
CA HIS A 74 13.72 -8.14 23.43
C HIS A 74 12.67 -7.03 23.39
N CYS A 75 12.31 -6.60 22.19
CA CYS A 75 11.26 -5.62 21.97
C CYS A 75 10.17 -6.23 21.11
N TYR A 76 8.94 -6.18 21.62
CA TYR A 76 7.75 -6.67 20.94
C TYR A 76 6.85 -5.48 20.69
N PHE A 77 6.41 -5.32 19.45
CA PHE A 77 5.50 -4.26 19.09
C PHE A 77 4.66 -4.69 17.90
N SER A 78 3.66 -3.90 17.54
CA SER A 78 2.84 -4.13 16.37
C SER A 78 2.94 -2.94 15.45
N LEU A 79 3.14 -3.20 14.17
CA LEU A 79 3.06 -2.20 13.12
C LEU A 79 1.62 -2.16 12.61
N LYS A 80 0.94 -1.02 12.69
CA LYS A 80 -0.43 -0.84 12.18
C LYS A 80 -0.44 0.09 10.96
N ASP A 81 -1.37 -0.18 10.08
CA ASP A 81 -1.79 0.68 8.97
C ASP A 81 -3.33 0.81 8.98
N ALA A 82 -3.90 1.53 8.02
CA ALA A 82 -5.34 1.83 7.97
C ALA A 82 -6.26 0.60 8.02
N GLY A 83 -5.81 -0.57 7.54
CA GLY A 83 -6.62 -1.78 7.48
C GLY A 83 -5.96 -3.05 8.02
N ALA A 84 -4.72 -2.98 8.51
CA ALA A 84 -3.97 -4.17 8.89
C ALA A 84 -3.02 -3.91 10.06
N GLN A 85 -2.69 -4.98 10.79
CA GLN A 85 -1.69 -4.97 11.86
C GLN A 85 -0.75 -6.16 11.68
N LEU A 86 0.55 -5.93 11.88
CA LEU A 86 1.61 -6.92 11.82
C LEU A 86 2.36 -6.95 13.15
N SER A 87 2.49 -8.13 13.75
CA SER A 87 3.30 -8.32 14.96
C SER A 87 4.78 -8.32 14.61
N CYS A 88 5.57 -7.53 15.31
CA CYS A 88 7.00 -7.36 15.07
C CYS A 88 7.79 -7.74 16.33
N VAL A 89 8.89 -8.46 16.11
CA VAL A 89 9.81 -8.87 17.17
C VAL A 89 11.20 -8.39 16.80
N LEU A 90 11.80 -7.63 17.70
CA LEU A 90 13.20 -7.24 17.64
C LEU A 90 13.98 -7.99 18.72
N PHE A 91 14.88 -8.87 18.28
CA PHE A 91 15.73 -9.62 19.19
C PHE A 91 16.87 -8.75 19.76
N ARG A 92 17.37 -9.10 20.95
CA ARG A 92 18.48 -8.37 21.60
C ARG A 92 19.76 -8.39 20.76
N GLY A 93 20.04 -9.50 20.09
CA GLY A 93 21.25 -9.70 19.29
C GLY A 93 21.29 -8.89 18.00
N GLU A 94 20.15 -8.36 17.55
CA GLU A 94 20.06 -7.56 16.33
C GLU A 94 20.56 -6.13 16.58
N LYS A 95 21.66 -5.78 15.91
CA LYS A 95 22.22 -4.42 15.92
C LYS A 95 21.49 -3.58 14.89
N VAL A 96 20.35 -3.03 15.29
CA VAL A 96 19.58 -2.07 14.49
C VAL A 96 19.96 -0.64 14.84
N SER A 97 20.26 0.13 13.80
CA SER A 97 20.29 1.59 13.88
C SER A 97 18.91 2.11 14.32
N PHE A 98 18.88 3.24 15.06
CA PHE A 98 17.63 3.90 15.47
C PHE A 98 16.73 3.12 16.43
N ARG A 99 17.28 2.15 17.17
CA ARG A 99 16.55 1.41 18.21
C ARG A 99 15.84 2.32 19.23
N ASP A 100 16.48 3.42 19.60
CA ASP A 100 15.96 4.39 20.56
C ASP A 100 14.77 5.21 20.02
N GLN A 101 14.53 5.15 18.70
CA GLN A 101 13.45 5.89 18.04
C GLN A 101 12.16 5.07 17.90
N ILE A 102 12.17 3.81 18.34
CA ILE A 102 10.95 3.00 18.43
C ILE A 102 10.12 3.54 19.59
N ALA A 103 9.12 4.36 19.25
CA ALA A 103 8.16 4.90 20.19
C ALA A 103 6.72 4.68 19.70
N GLN A 104 5.79 4.56 20.64
CA GLN A 104 4.37 4.45 20.37
C GLN A 104 3.91 5.65 19.52
N GLY A 105 3.20 5.41 18.42
CA GLY A 105 2.70 6.45 17.52
C GLY A 105 3.68 6.92 16.45
N VAL A 106 4.94 6.45 16.45
CA VAL A 106 5.91 6.80 15.41
C VAL A 106 5.73 5.92 14.19
N ARG A 107 5.83 6.51 13.01
CA ARG A 107 5.82 5.80 11.73
C ARG A 107 7.25 5.40 11.34
N LEU A 108 7.47 4.11 11.17
CA LEU A 108 8.78 3.54 10.87
C LEU A 108 8.69 2.63 9.64
N ILE A 109 9.82 2.50 8.93
CA ILE A 109 10.05 1.48 7.92
C ILE A 109 10.91 0.40 8.56
N LEU A 110 10.34 -0.78 8.74
CA LEU A 110 11.07 -1.95 9.22
C LEU A 110 11.57 -2.77 8.04
N SER A 111 12.75 -3.38 8.17
CA SER A 111 13.24 -4.41 7.27
C SER A 111 13.53 -5.70 8.02
N GLY A 112 13.23 -6.85 7.41
CA GLY A 112 13.32 -8.13 8.11
C GLY A 112 12.63 -9.29 7.40
N ASP A 113 12.46 -10.40 8.09
CA ASP A 113 11.82 -11.60 7.52
C ASP A 113 10.46 -11.86 8.15
N VAL A 114 9.52 -12.35 7.34
CA VAL A 114 8.22 -12.79 7.83
C VAL A 114 8.30 -14.27 8.20
N SER A 115 7.81 -14.60 9.39
CA SER A 115 7.72 -15.97 9.89
C SER A 115 6.37 -16.17 10.59
N VAL A 116 6.08 -17.42 10.97
CA VAL A 116 4.84 -17.82 11.65
C VAL A 116 5.19 -18.31 13.04
N TYR A 117 4.57 -17.73 14.05
CA TYR A 117 4.62 -18.25 15.41
C TYR A 117 3.75 -19.51 15.51
N MET A 118 4.37 -20.68 15.32
CA MET A 118 3.68 -21.97 15.20
C MET A 118 2.67 -22.26 16.32
N PRO A 119 2.94 -21.96 17.62
CA PRO A 119 1.99 -22.27 18.69
C PRO A 119 0.62 -21.59 18.55
N ARG A 120 0.54 -20.45 17.84
CA ARG A 120 -0.73 -19.73 17.61
C ARG A 120 -1.06 -19.51 16.13
N GLY A 121 -0.21 -19.98 15.21
CA GLY A 121 -0.36 -19.75 13.77
C GLY A 121 -0.35 -18.27 13.37
N GLN A 122 0.21 -17.38 14.20
CA GLN A 122 0.18 -15.93 13.93
C GLN A 122 1.40 -15.50 13.11
N TYR A 123 1.19 -14.61 12.14
CA TYR A 123 2.27 -13.99 11.39
C TYR A 123 3.04 -13.02 12.26
N GLN A 124 4.37 -13.07 12.15
CA GLN A 124 5.28 -12.15 12.80
C GLN A 124 6.41 -11.75 11.88
N MET A 125 6.92 -10.55 12.06
CA MET A 125 8.13 -10.06 11.39
C MET A 125 9.28 -10.05 12.38
N ILE A 126 10.39 -10.69 12.00
CA ILE A 126 11.66 -10.59 12.70
C ILE A 126 12.40 -9.38 12.14
N VAL A 127 12.52 -8.33 12.94
CA VAL A 127 13.09 -7.05 12.54
C VAL A 127 14.61 -7.13 12.54
N ARG A 128 15.23 -6.81 11.40
CA ARG A 128 16.69 -6.74 11.18
C ARG A 128 17.19 -5.33 10.89
N GLY A 129 16.32 -4.43 10.45
CA GLY A 129 16.63 -3.04 10.16
C GLY A 129 15.46 -2.13 10.50
N ILE A 130 15.77 -0.90 10.91
CA ILE A 130 14.80 0.14 11.24
C ILE A 130 15.25 1.42 10.57
N GLU A 131 14.33 2.04 9.85
CA GLU A 131 14.48 3.36 9.25
C GLU A 131 13.27 4.22 9.64
N LEU A 132 13.49 5.53 9.75
CA LEU A 132 12.39 6.45 9.96
C LEU A 132 11.60 6.59 8.67
N ASP A 133 10.28 6.49 8.76
CA ASP A 133 9.44 6.74 7.61
C ASP A 133 9.45 8.25 7.32
N GLY A 134 10.05 8.63 6.19
CA GLY A 134 10.49 9.98 5.82
C GLY A 134 9.41 11.06 5.73
N ILE A 135 8.17 10.81 6.16
CA ILE A 135 7.24 11.88 6.52
C ILE A 135 7.91 12.80 7.57
N GLY A 136 8.70 12.22 8.48
CA GLY A 136 9.51 12.98 9.43
C GLY A 136 10.59 13.84 8.78
N SER A 137 11.27 13.42 7.71
CA SER A 137 12.36 14.21 7.13
C SER A 137 11.85 15.45 6.38
N LEU A 138 10.75 15.31 5.62
CA LEU A 138 10.12 16.44 4.96
C LEU A 138 9.46 17.38 5.97
N GLN A 139 8.76 16.83 6.97
CA GLN A 139 8.17 17.62 8.05
C GLN A 139 9.24 18.34 8.89
N MET A 140 10.34 17.67 9.24
CA MET A 140 11.48 18.29 9.92
C MET A 140 12.16 19.35 9.06
N ALA A 141 12.31 19.11 7.76
CA ALA A 141 12.86 20.11 6.83
C ALA A 141 11.93 21.34 6.74
N PHE A 142 10.62 21.11 6.69
CA PHE A 142 9.60 22.16 6.71
C PHE A 142 9.61 22.94 8.02
N GLU A 143 9.68 22.29 9.17
CA GLU A 143 9.74 22.95 10.48
C GLU A 143 11.03 23.74 10.66
N ARG A 144 12.17 23.20 10.25
CA ARG A 144 13.46 23.94 10.24
C ARG A 144 13.39 25.16 9.34
N LEU A 145 12.83 25.02 8.14
CA LEU A 145 12.67 26.13 7.20
C LEU A 145 11.72 27.19 7.79
N LYS A 146 10.59 26.78 8.37
CA LYS A 146 9.65 27.67 9.01
C LYS A 146 10.29 28.43 10.17
N ALA A 147 11.03 27.74 11.04
CA ALA A 147 11.75 28.36 12.16
C ALA A 147 12.79 29.37 11.64
N LYS A 148 13.59 29.00 10.63
CA LYS A 148 14.56 29.91 10.00
C LYS A 148 13.88 31.16 9.43
N LEU A 149 12.79 31.00 8.66
CA LEU A 149 12.06 32.12 8.08
C LEU A 149 11.35 32.98 9.16
N GLN A 150 10.98 32.38 10.30
CA GLN A 150 10.48 33.11 11.47
C GLN A 150 11.58 33.91 12.16
N GLU A 151 12.77 33.33 12.35
CA GLU A 151 13.96 34.02 12.89
C GLU A 151 14.42 35.18 11.99
N GLU A 152 14.33 35.00 10.66
CA GLU A 152 14.57 36.06 9.69
C GLU A 152 13.49 37.18 9.72
N GLY A 153 12.47 37.07 10.58
CA GLY A 153 11.41 38.05 10.75
C GLY A 153 10.49 38.17 9.53
N LEU A 154 10.54 37.21 8.60
CA LEU A 154 9.78 37.30 7.35
C LEU A 154 8.26 37.25 7.57
N PHE A 155 7.84 36.67 8.70
CA PHE A 155 6.43 36.57 9.10
C PHE A 155 5.98 37.64 10.10
N ASP A 156 6.86 38.57 10.50
CA ASP A 156 6.53 39.58 11.49
C ASP A 156 5.33 40.43 11.08
N ALA A 157 4.40 40.61 12.03
CA ALA A 157 3.21 41.43 11.81
C ALA A 157 3.56 42.88 11.46
N SER A 158 4.69 43.39 11.96
CA SER A 158 5.22 44.73 11.65
C SER A 158 5.62 44.90 10.17
N ARG A 159 5.94 43.81 9.46
CA ARG A 159 6.28 43.84 8.03
C ARG A 159 5.05 43.66 7.12
N LYS A 160 3.91 43.24 7.68
CA LYS A 160 2.68 43.07 6.90
C LYS A 160 2.12 44.44 6.54
N ARG A 161 2.06 44.72 5.23
CA ARG A 161 1.44 45.93 4.69
C ARG A 161 -0.06 45.71 4.56
N ALA A 162 -0.84 46.74 4.88
CA ALA A 162 -2.27 46.72 4.62
C ALA A 162 -2.52 46.51 3.13
N LEU A 163 -3.41 45.58 2.80
CA LEU A 163 -3.77 45.30 1.41
C LEU A 163 -4.52 46.51 0.83
N CYS A 164 -4.09 46.95 -0.35
CA CYS A 164 -4.81 48.00 -1.06
C CYS A 164 -6.20 47.49 -1.46
N ARG A 165 -7.23 48.34 -1.31
CA ARG A 165 -8.61 48.00 -1.63
C ARG A 165 -8.82 47.80 -3.14
N TYR A 166 -8.03 48.49 -3.96
CA TYR A 166 -8.07 48.41 -5.43
C TYR A 166 -6.64 48.33 -5.99
N PRO A 167 -6.12 47.13 -6.31
CA PRO A 167 -4.80 46.97 -6.89
C PRO A 167 -4.80 47.41 -8.36
N GLU A 168 -3.89 48.32 -8.73
CA GLU A 168 -3.70 48.75 -10.12
C GLU A 168 -2.77 47.81 -10.90
N THR A 169 -1.91 47.07 -10.18
CA THR A 169 -0.92 46.17 -10.73
C THR A 169 -0.89 44.86 -9.95
N ILE A 170 -0.88 43.73 -10.64
CA ILE A 170 -0.72 42.38 -10.08
C ILE A 170 0.60 41.79 -10.57
N GLY A 171 1.43 41.34 -9.63
CA GLY A 171 2.59 40.49 -9.93
C GLY A 171 2.17 39.03 -9.99
N LEU A 172 2.49 38.34 -11.07
CA LEU A 172 2.29 36.93 -11.28
C LEU A 172 3.65 36.22 -11.32
N VAL A 173 3.85 35.24 -10.44
CA VAL A 173 5.07 34.44 -10.39
C VAL A 173 4.68 33.01 -10.80
N THR A 174 4.88 32.67 -12.06
CA THR A 174 4.50 31.37 -12.65
C THR A 174 5.27 31.12 -13.94
N SER A 175 5.23 29.90 -14.47
CA SER A 175 5.90 29.60 -15.74
C SER A 175 5.13 30.19 -16.92
N VAL A 176 5.83 30.74 -17.90
CA VAL A 176 5.20 31.27 -19.14
C VAL A 176 4.40 30.20 -19.89
N SER A 177 4.84 28.94 -19.79
CA SER A 177 4.20 27.78 -20.44
C SER A 177 3.02 27.21 -19.64
N GLY A 178 2.84 27.61 -18.38
CA GLY A 178 1.85 27.06 -17.47
C GLY A 178 0.41 27.42 -17.86
N ALA A 179 -0.51 26.48 -17.67
CA ALA A 179 -1.95 26.72 -17.84
C ALA A 179 -2.48 27.81 -16.88
N ALA A 180 -1.88 27.93 -15.70
CA ALA A 180 -2.25 28.91 -14.67
C ALA A 180 -2.18 30.37 -15.15
N LEU A 181 -1.20 30.71 -16.00
CA LEU A 181 -1.10 32.06 -16.59
C LEU A 181 -2.33 32.36 -17.46
N ARG A 182 -2.78 31.39 -18.26
CA ARG A 182 -3.93 31.57 -19.16
C ARG A 182 -5.22 31.77 -18.37
N ASP A 183 -5.41 30.99 -17.32
CA ASP A 183 -6.58 31.11 -16.43
C ASP A 183 -6.64 32.47 -15.76
N VAL A 184 -5.53 32.92 -15.18
CA VAL A 184 -5.47 34.24 -14.52
C VAL A 184 -5.72 35.35 -15.54
N MET A 185 -5.12 35.29 -16.73
CA MET A 185 -5.34 36.28 -17.78
C MET A 185 -6.78 36.29 -18.30
N HIS A 186 -7.42 35.13 -18.42
CA HIS A 186 -8.81 35.03 -18.84
C HIS A 186 -9.76 35.65 -17.79
N VAL A 187 -9.52 35.39 -16.51
CA VAL A 187 -10.32 35.98 -15.42
C VAL A 187 -10.11 37.48 -15.33
N LEU A 188 -8.86 37.96 -15.43
CA LEU A 188 -8.53 39.38 -15.36
C LEU A 188 -9.14 40.17 -16.53
N ARG A 189 -9.04 39.66 -17.76
CA ARG A 189 -9.66 40.31 -18.94
C ARG A 189 -11.17 40.48 -18.80
N ARG A 190 -11.85 39.50 -18.19
CA ARG A 190 -13.31 39.54 -18.00
C ARG A 190 -13.74 40.45 -16.86
N ARG A 191 -12.99 40.47 -15.74
CA ARG A 191 -13.40 41.20 -14.51
C ARG A 191 -12.78 42.59 -14.38
N HIS A 192 -11.54 42.78 -14.83
CA HIS A 192 -10.79 44.04 -14.70
C HIS A 192 -9.75 44.19 -15.84
N PRO A 193 -10.18 44.58 -17.06
CA PRO A 193 -9.31 44.62 -18.23
C PRO A 193 -8.20 45.68 -18.18
N GLY A 194 -8.33 46.71 -17.35
CA GLY A 194 -7.33 47.79 -17.20
C GLY A 194 -6.17 47.49 -16.23
N LEU A 195 -6.15 46.30 -15.63
CA LEU A 195 -5.20 45.96 -14.57
C LEU A 195 -3.85 45.52 -15.16
N LYS A 196 -2.75 46.13 -14.71
CA LYS A 196 -1.41 45.80 -15.21
C LYS A 196 -0.94 44.48 -14.61
N VAL A 197 -0.40 43.59 -15.44
CA VAL A 197 0.14 42.30 -14.99
C VAL A 197 1.65 42.27 -15.22
N LEU A 198 2.42 42.03 -14.15
CA LEU A 198 3.86 41.81 -14.20
C LEU A 198 4.13 40.32 -14.07
N LEU A 199 4.74 39.70 -15.09
CA LEU A 199 5.09 38.28 -15.04
C LEU A 199 6.56 38.13 -14.64
N ALA A 200 6.81 37.38 -13.57
CA ALA A 200 8.12 36.84 -13.24
C ALA A 200 8.12 35.34 -13.55
N ASP A 201 8.84 34.95 -14.60
CA ASP A 201 8.92 33.56 -15.03
C ASP A 201 9.65 32.71 -13.97
N CYS A 202 9.04 31.61 -13.55
CA CYS A 202 9.63 30.67 -12.61
C CYS A 202 9.21 29.23 -12.92
N ARG A 203 10.07 28.27 -12.58
CA ARG A 203 9.74 26.85 -12.71
C ARG A 203 8.76 26.44 -11.60
N VAL A 204 7.54 26.11 -12.01
CA VAL A 204 6.48 25.57 -11.15
C VAL A 204 6.34 24.07 -11.42
N GLN A 205 6.78 23.26 -10.45
CA GLN A 205 6.84 21.79 -10.44
C GLN A 205 7.85 21.12 -11.41
N GLY A 206 8.56 20.12 -10.87
CA GLY A 206 9.62 19.33 -11.51
C GLY A 206 10.71 18.98 -10.51
N GLN A 207 11.44 17.87 -10.71
CA GLN A 207 12.67 17.62 -9.93
C GLN A 207 13.73 18.63 -10.37
N GLY A 208 14.20 19.43 -9.42
CA GLY A 208 15.32 20.36 -9.53
C GLY A 208 16.10 20.34 -8.23
#